data_AF-A0A955KVN9-F1
#
_entry.id   AF-A0A955KVN9-F1
#
_cell.length_a   1.000
_cell.length_b   1.000
_cell.length_c   1.000
_cell.angle_alpha   90.00
_cell.angle_beta   90.00
_cell.angle_gamma   90.00
#
_symmetry.space_group_name_H-M   'P 1'
#
loop_
_entity.id
_entity.type
_entity.pdbx_description
1 polymer ?
#
loop_
_entity_poly.entity_id
_entity_poly.type
_entity_poly.pdbx_seq_one_letter_code
_entity_poly.pdbx_strand_id
1 'polypeptide(L)' 'MSVHVTKNSKESVDRLISRFNKKVQGSRVLLEVKGRRYHKKAKTKRLVRQAAVMRDHYRDKRNKMQYY' A
#
# COMPACT_ATOMS: atom_id res chain seq x y z
N MET A 1 8.27 -10.96 -3.35
CA MET A 1 8.66 -11.12 -1.93
C MET A 1 7.60 -11.98 -1.27
N SER A 2 7.96 -13.18 -0.77
CA SER A 2 6.99 -14.05 -0.10
C SER A 2 6.80 -13.57 1.34
N VAL A 3 5.54 -13.48 1.78
CA VAL A 3 5.21 -13.19 3.18
C VAL A 3 5.24 -14.50 3.93
N HIS A 4 6.18 -14.64 4.87
CA HIS A 4 6.29 -15.82 5.71
C HIS A 4 6.01 -15.47 7.18
N VAL A 5 5.15 -16.26 7.83
CA VAL A 5 4.84 -16.12 9.25
C VAL A 5 4.74 -17.51 9.87
N THR A 6 5.57 -17.77 10.87
CA THR A 6 5.55 -19.00 11.67
C THR A 6 4.75 -18.80 12.96
N LYS A 7 4.05 -19.86 13.38
CA LYS A 7 3.29 -19.88 14.62
C LYS A 7 4.24 -20.00 15.81
N ASN A 8 4.02 -19.15 16.82
CA ASN A 8 4.75 -19.28 18.08
C ASN A 8 4.03 -20.25 19.03
N SER A 9 4.78 -20.94 19.89
CA SER A 9 4.24 -21.96 20.81
C SER A 9 3.18 -21.42 21.79
N LYS A 10 3.27 -20.15 22.20
CA LYS A 10 2.35 -19.48 23.14
C LYS A 10 1.28 -18.62 22.45
N GLU A 11 1.05 -18.82 21.16
CA GLU A 11 0.17 -17.96 20.36
C GLU A 11 -1.14 -18.66 19.97
N SER A 12 -2.26 -17.94 20.12
CA SER A 12 -3.56 -18.38 19.59
C SER A 12 -3.61 -18.23 18.06
N VAL A 13 -4.44 -19.04 17.42
CA VAL A 13 -4.58 -19.03 15.95
C VAL A 13 -5.00 -17.63 15.43
N ASP A 14 -5.88 -16.93 16.15
CA ASP A 14 -6.35 -15.60 15.74
C ASP A 14 -5.24 -14.55 15.72
N ARG A 15 -4.30 -14.63 16.68
CA ARG A 15 -3.13 -13.74 16.74
C ARG A 15 -2.18 -14.01 15.57
N LEU A 16 -2.01 -15.28 15.20
CA LEU A 16 -1.23 -15.68 14.03
C LEU A 16 -1.84 -15.10 12.74
N ILE A 17 -3.16 -15.26 12.55
CA ILE A 17 -3.88 -14.72 11.38
C ILE A 17 -3.75 -13.19 11.34
N SER A 18 -3.91 -12.52 12.47
CA SER A 18 -3.78 -11.06 12.58
C SER A 18 -2.39 -10.57 12.18
N ARG A 19 -1.33 -11.27 12.62
CA ARG A 19 0.06 -10.97 12.21
C ARG A 19 0.28 -11.20 10.73
N PHE A 20 -0.21 -12.31 10.20
CA PHE A 20 -0.15 -12.61 8.78
C PHE A 20 -0.81 -11.49 7.96
N ASN A 21 -2.03 -11.11 8.32
CA ASN A 21 -2.75 -10.01 7.66
C ASN A 21 -1.97 -8.69 7.70
N LYS A 22 -1.40 -8.33 8.86
CA LYS A 22 -0.53 -7.15 8.97
C LYS A 22 0.70 -7.22 8.06
N LYS A 23 1.36 -8.38 7.98
CA LYS A 23 2.52 -8.58 7.10
C LYS A 23 2.14 -8.53 5.62
N VAL A 24 1.00 -9.12 5.22
CA VAL A 24 0.46 -9.03 3.86
C VAL A 24 0.14 -7.59 3.48
N GLN A 25 -0.56 -6.85 4.35
CA GLN A 25 -0.88 -5.44 4.14
C GLN A 25 0.39 -4.59 4.02
N GLY A 26 1.36 -4.79 4.92
CA GLY A 26 2.65 -4.09 4.89
C GLY A 26 3.47 -4.39 3.65
N SER A 27 3.41 -5.62 3.12
CA SER A 27 4.10 -6.01 1.88
C SER A 27 3.53 -5.35 0.62
N ARG A 28 2.30 -4.83 0.68
CA ARG A 28 1.56 -4.23 -0.45
C ARG A 28 1.38 -5.15 -1.67
N VAL A 29 1.67 -6.45 -1.55
CA VAL A 29 1.64 -7.40 -2.68
C VAL A 29 0.26 -7.44 -3.34
N LEU A 30 -0.82 -7.33 -2.56
CA LEU A 30 -2.19 -7.31 -3.09
C LEU A 30 -2.46 -6.08 -3.96
N LEU A 31 -1.95 -4.91 -3.56
CA LEU A 31 -2.09 -3.67 -4.33
C LEU A 31 -1.29 -3.72 -5.62
N GLU A 32 -0.10 -4.30 -5.57
CA GLU A 32 0.77 -4.48 -6.72
C GLU A 32 0.15 -5.43 -7.74
N VAL A 33 -0.28 -6.62 -7.31
CA VAL A 33 -0.93 -7.61 -8.17
C VAL A 33 -2.22 -7.04 -8.77
N LYS A 34 -3.06 -6.37 -7.97
CA LYS A 34 -4.27 -5.68 -8.48
C LYS A 34 -3.90 -4.58 -9.49
N GLY A 35 -2.81 -3.86 -9.25
CA GLY A 35 -2.32 -2.81 -10.15
C GLY A 35 -1.83 -3.34 -11.49
N ARG A 36 -1.27 -4.56 -11.50
CA ARG A 36 -0.76 -5.28 -12.67
C ARG A 36 -1.80 -6.15 -13.38
N ARG A 37 -2.99 -6.34 -12.80
CA ARG A 37 -4.07 -7.20 -13.34
C ARG A 37 -4.44 -6.88 -14.80
N TYR A 38 -4.37 -5.61 -15.19
CA TYR A 38 -4.70 -5.15 -16.54
C TYR A 38 -3.52 -4.44 -17.19
N HIS A 39 -3.40 -4.57 -18.51
CA HIS A 39 -2.43 -3.80 -19.28
C HIS A 39 -2.69 -2.29 -19.16
N LYS A 40 -1.61 -1.52 -18.94
CA LYS A 40 -1.66 -0.06 -18.89
C LYS A 40 -0.56 0.49 -19.78
N LYS A 41 -0.93 1.41 -20.68
CA LYS A 41 0.06 2.14 -21.48
C LYS A 41 0.92 3.03 -20.57
N ALA A 42 2.17 3.24 -20.97
CA ALA A 42 3.07 4.16 -20.28
C ALA A 42 2.45 5.58 -20.24
N LYS A 43 2.61 6.27 -19.12
CA LYS A 43 2.10 7.65 -18.97
C LYS A 43 2.90 8.60 -19.85
N THR A 44 2.23 9.53 -20.52
CA THR A 44 2.87 10.64 -21.22
C THR A 44 3.45 11.66 -20.23
N LYS A 45 4.42 12.47 -20.67
CA LYS A 45 5.03 13.53 -19.83
C LYS A 45 3.98 14.45 -19.17
N ARG A 46 2.90 14.78 -19.90
CA ARG A 46 1.77 15.58 -19.38
C ARG A 46 1.08 14.89 -18.21
N LEU A 47 0.75 13.61 -18.33
CA LEU A 47 0.09 12.84 -17.28
C LEU A 47 0.99 12.65 -16.04
N VAL A 48 2.31 12.53 -16.24
CA VAL A 48 3.26 12.47 -15.12
C VAL A 48 3.28 13.80 -14.36
N ARG A 49 3.34 14.94 -15.06
CA ARG A 49 3.29 16.28 -14.43
C ARG A 49 1.99 16.52 -13.68
N GLN A 50 0.84 16.23 -14.30
CA GLN A 50 -0.46 16.35 -13.64
C GLN A 50 -0.54 15.50 -12.35
N ALA A 51 -0.03 14.26 -12.40
CA ALA A 51 0.02 13.40 -11.21
C ALA A 51 0.99 13.91 -10.13
N ALA A 52 2.06 14.61 -10.50
CA ALA A 52 2.96 15.24 -9.53
C ALA A 52 2.27 16.41 -8.82
N VAL A 53 1.66 17.34 -9.58
CA VAL A 53 0.91 18.48 -9.03
C VAL A 53 -0.18 18.01 -8.07
N MET A 54 -0.95 16.98 -8.44
CA MET A 54 -1.99 16.44 -7.56
C MET A 54 -1.43 15.81 -6.29
N ARG A 55 -0.25 15.15 -6.35
CA ARG A 55 0.41 14.61 -5.15
C ARG A 55 0.79 15.71 -4.17
N ASP A 56 1.33 16.82 -4.67
CA ASP A 56 1.70 17.96 -3.84
C ASP A 56 0.47 18.61 -3.20
N HIS A 57 -0.58 18.84 -3.99
CA HIS A 57 -1.88 19.31 -3.47
C HIS A 57 -2.44 18.44 -2.34
N TYR A 58 -2.43 17.11 -2.49
CA TYR A 58 -2.90 16.21 -1.43
C TYR A 58 -1.98 16.17 -0.22
N ARG A 59 -0.67 16.38 -0.40
CA ARG A 59 0.30 16.49 0.70
C ARG A 59 0.03 17.75 1.51
N ASP A 60 -0.18 18.87 0.85
CA ASP A 60 -0.50 20.14 1.50
C ASP A 60 -1.84 20.08 2.24
N LYS A 61 -2.86 19.47 1.62
CA LYS A 61 -4.16 19.24 2.28
C LYS A 61 -3.99 18.40 3.55
N ARG A 62 -3.18 17.34 3.51
CA ARG A 62 -2.94 16.47 4.66
C ARG A 62 -2.20 17.20 5.78
N ASN A 63 -1.20 18.02 5.44
CA ASN A 63 -0.49 18.85 6.41
C ASN A 63 -1.43 19.84 7.08
N LYS A 64 -2.30 20.52 6.32
CA LYS A 64 -3.29 21.46 6.87
C LYS A 64 -4.27 20.78 7.83
N MET A 65 -4.76 19.58 7.47
CA MET A 65 -5.66 18.79 8.33
C MET A 65 -4.96 18.21 9.57
N GLN A 66 -3.64 18.26 9.68
CA GLN A 66 -2.93 17.77 10.88
C GLN A 66 -3.02 18.76 12.05
N TYR A 67 -3.30 20.03 11.77
CA TYR A 67 -3.33 21.12 12.75
C TYR A 67 -4.76 21.55 13.12
N TYR A 68 -5.78 20.88 12.59
CA TYR A 68 -7.19 20.99 12.97
C TYR A 68 -7.65 19.65 13.53
#